data_AF-A0A4Q7CJB8-F1
#
_entry.id   AF-A0A4Q7CJB8-F1
#
_cell.length_a   1.000
_cell.length_b   1.000
_cell.length_c   1.000
_cell.angle_alpha   90.00
_cell.angle_beta   90.00
_cell.angle_gamma   90.00
#
_symmetry.space_group_name_H-M   'P 1'
#
loop_
_entity.id
_entity.type
_entity.pdbx_description
1 polymer ?
#
loop_
_entity_poly.entity_id
_entity_poly.type
_entity_poly.pdbx_seq_one_letter_code
_entity_poly.pdbx_strand_id
1 'polypeptide(L)'
;EPLGQLAALSDAGAATILGATIGPALHRLARGIDDRPVVERAEAKQISAESTFAVDLTTMEQLHEAIDSIAEHAHQRLLRDGRGARTITVKLKKSDMSTLT
;
A
#
# COMPACT_ATOMS: atom_id res chain seq x y z
N GLU A 1 -23.19 -0.04 -8.62
CA GLU A 1 -23.32 0.08 -10.09
C GLU A 1 -22.11 0.61 -10.91
N PRO A 2 -20.85 0.75 -10.41
CA PRO A 2 -19.79 1.36 -11.24
C PRO A 2 -19.14 0.41 -12.28
N LEU A 3 -19.09 -0.90 -12.03
CA LEU A 3 -18.34 -1.83 -12.86
C LEU A 3 -18.97 -2.04 -14.26
N GLY A 4 -20.30 -2.14 -14.33
CA GLY A 4 -21.02 -2.32 -15.59
C GLY A 4 -20.89 -1.11 -16.53
N GLN A 5 -20.82 0.10 -15.97
CA GLN A 5 -20.59 1.31 -16.76
C GLN A 5 -19.19 1.32 -17.37
N LEU A 6 -18.18 0.93 -16.59
CA LEU A 6 -16.81 0.80 -17.09
C LEU A 6 -16.74 -0.24 -18.22
N ALA A 7 -17.40 -1.39 -18.08
CA ALA A 7 -17.43 -2.43 -19.11
C ALA A 7 -18.11 -1.99 -20.44
N ALA A 8 -19.03 -1.03 -20.36
CA ALA A 8 -19.80 -0.50 -21.48
C ALA A 8 -19.10 0.63 -22.25
N LEU A 9 -17.98 1.17 -21.73
CA LEU A 9 -17.19 2.17 -22.47
C LEU A 9 -16.56 1.58 -23.73
N SER A 10 -16.22 2.45 -24.68
CA SER A 10 -15.26 2.11 -25.72
C SER A 10 -13.83 2.13 -25.15
N ASP A 11 -12.89 1.42 -25.78
CA ASP A 11 -11.47 1.42 -25.39
C ASP A 11 -10.91 2.86 -25.36
N ALA A 12 -11.26 3.66 -26.37
CA ALA A 12 -10.90 5.07 -26.43
C ALA A 12 -11.52 5.87 -25.26
N GLY A 13 -12.79 5.63 -24.94
CA GLY A 13 -13.47 6.27 -23.82
C GLY A 13 -12.85 5.93 -22.46
N ALA A 14 -12.47 4.67 -22.26
CA ALA A 14 -11.76 4.23 -21.06
C ALA A 14 -10.39 4.91 -20.93
N ALA A 15 -9.64 5.02 -22.02
CA ALA A 15 -8.36 5.73 -22.05
C ALA A 15 -8.52 7.25 -21.79
N THR A 16 -9.57 7.87 -22.32
CA THR A 16 -9.84 9.30 -22.10
C THR A 16 -10.20 9.61 -20.63
N ILE A 17 -11.02 8.78 -19.99
CA ILE A 17 -11.50 9.04 -18.62
C ILE A 17 -10.46 8.64 -17.56
N LEU A 18 -9.82 7.48 -17.73
CA LEU A 18 -8.94 6.89 -16.72
C LEU A 18 -7.45 7.04 -17.05
N GLY A 19 -7.14 7.65 -18.20
CA GLY A 19 -5.79 7.78 -18.72
C GLY A 19 -5.35 6.58 -19.56
N ALA A 20 -4.48 6.85 -20.53
CA ALA A 20 -4.03 5.86 -21.50
C ALA A 20 -3.28 4.66 -20.89
N THR A 21 -2.69 4.83 -19.70
CA THR A 21 -1.89 3.79 -19.05
C THR A 21 -2.75 2.73 -18.36
N ILE A 22 -3.74 3.14 -17.55
CA ILE A 22 -4.54 2.21 -16.73
C ILE A 22 -5.93 1.95 -17.30
N GLY A 23 -6.48 2.86 -18.10
CA GLY A 23 -7.84 2.78 -18.64
C GLY A 23 -8.10 1.50 -19.43
N PRO A 24 -7.27 1.15 -20.42
CA PRO A 24 -7.43 -0.10 -21.18
C PRO A 24 -7.39 -1.35 -20.30
N ALA A 25 -6.52 -1.38 -19.30
CA ALA A 25 -6.40 -2.52 -18.39
C ALA A 25 -7.65 -2.68 -17.51
N LEU A 26 -8.13 -1.59 -16.91
CA LEU A 26 -9.33 -1.60 -16.07
C LEU A 26 -10.60 -1.92 -16.86
N HIS A 27 -10.70 -1.46 -18.10
CA HIS A 27 -11.80 -1.78 -19.02
C HIS A 27 -11.89 -3.28 -19.33
N ARG A 28 -10.75 -3.92 -19.63
CA ARG A 28 -10.67 -5.38 -19.82
C ARG A 28 -11.11 -6.14 -18.56
N LEU A 29 -10.61 -5.73 -17.39
CA LEU A 29 -11.00 -6.34 -16.11
C LEU A 29 -12.51 -6.20 -15.84
N ALA A 30 -13.12 -5.06 -16.18
CA ALA A 30 -14.57 -4.87 -16.04
C ALA A 30 -15.40 -5.79 -16.95
N ARG A 31 -14.81 -6.27 -18.05
CA ARG A 31 -15.39 -7.25 -18.98
C ARG A 31 -15.02 -8.70 -18.63
N GLY A 32 -14.36 -8.92 -17.49
CA GLY A 32 -13.91 -10.25 -17.05
C GLY A 32 -12.73 -10.80 -17.84
N ILE A 33 -12.00 -9.94 -18.55
CA ILE A 33 -10.83 -10.34 -19.35
C ILE A 33 -9.56 -10.04 -18.55
N ASP A 34 -8.91 -11.09 -18.05
CA ASP A 34 -7.64 -11.02 -17.34
C ASP A 34 -6.71 -12.17 -17.78
N ASP A 35 -5.78 -11.87 -18.69
CA ASP A 35 -4.84 -12.87 -19.22
C ASP A 35 -3.54 -12.95 -18.40
N ARG A 36 -3.48 -12.29 -17.23
CA ARG A 36 -2.28 -12.31 -16.40
C ARG A 36 -2.01 -13.75 -15.95
N PRO A 37 -0.79 -14.27 -16.16
CA PRO A 37 -0.48 -15.63 -15.77
C PRO A 37 -0.53 -15.76 -14.24
N VAL A 38 -0.89 -16.94 -13.77
CA VAL A 38 -0.63 -17.31 -12.38
C VAL A 38 0.88 -17.39 -12.22
N VAL A 39 1.42 -16.54 -11.35
CA VAL A 39 2.84 -16.50 -11.01
C VAL A 39 3.02 -16.87 -9.55
N GLU A 40 4.16 -17.46 -9.21
CA GLU A 40 4.52 -17.66 -7.82
C GLU A 40 4.55 -16.31 -7.09
N ARG A 41 4.19 -16.33 -5.81
CA ARG A 41 4.15 -15.13 -5.00
C ARG A 41 5.58 -14.63 -4.81
N ALA A 42 5.89 -13.47 -5.42
CA ALA A 42 7.17 -12.83 -5.22
C ALA A 42 7.43 -12.55 -3.74
N GLU A 43 8.69 -12.62 -3.33
CA GLU A 43 9.09 -12.23 -1.98
C GLU A 43 8.62 -10.81 -1.65
N ALA A 44 8.25 -10.60 -0.39
CA ALA A 44 7.92 -9.27 0.09
C ALA A 44 9.13 -8.34 -0.10
N LYS A 45 8.90 -7.21 -0.78
CA LYS A 45 9.94 -6.19 -1.06
C LYS A 45 10.23 -5.29 0.14
N GLN A 46 9.38 -5.32 1.17
CA GLN A 46 9.48 -4.49 2.35
C GLN A 46 9.05 -5.27 3.59
N ILE A 47 9.62 -4.90 4.73
CA ILE A 47 9.25 -5.38 6.06
C ILE A 47 8.91 -4.14 6.88
N SER A 48 7.76 -4.17 7.53
CA SER A 48 7.29 -3.08 8.39
C SER A 48 6.56 -3.59 9.61
N ALA A 49 6.51 -2.76 10.63
CA ALA A 49 5.57 -2.85 11.73
C ALA A 49 4.89 -1.48 11.87
N GLU A 50 3.62 -1.48 12.24
CA GLU A 50 2.84 -0.26 12.47
C GLU A 50 1.79 -0.55 13.53
N SER A 51 1.47 0.48 14.32
CA SER A 51 0.46 0.41 15.38
C SER A 51 -0.48 1.60 15.24
N THR A 52 -1.79 1.34 15.36
CA THR A 52 -2.79 2.39 15.56
C THR A 52 -3.09 2.47 17.05
N PHE A 53 -2.92 3.66 17.62
CA PHE A 53 -3.10 3.88 19.06
C PHE A 53 -4.56 4.19 19.37
N ALA A 54 -5.01 3.78 20.56
CA ALA A 54 -6.37 4.06 21.03
C ALA A 54 -6.61 5.55 21.31
N VAL A 55 -5.53 6.28 21.62
CA VAL A 55 -5.52 7.72 21.86
C VAL A 55 -4.35 8.32 21.09
N ASP A 56 -4.54 9.52 20.56
CA ASP A 56 -3.49 10.26 19.86
C ASP A 56 -2.29 10.52 20.79
N LEU A 57 -1.09 10.26 20.27
CA LEU A 57 0.15 10.61 20.95
C LEU A 57 0.43 12.10 20.70
N THR A 58 0.52 12.88 21.77
CA THR A 58 0.59 14.35 21.70
C THR A 58 1.91 14.90 22.24
N THR A 59 2.80 14.04 22.76
CA THR A 59 4.13 14.41 23.23
C THR A 59 5.23 13.67 22.47
N MET A 60 6.42 14.28 22.41
CA MET A 60 7.59 13.63 21.81
C MET A 60 8.04 12.38 22.57
N GLU A 61 7.86 12.36 23.90
CA GLU A 61 8.19 11.22 24.75
C GLU A 61 7.34 10.00 24.40
N GLN A 62 6.02 10.18 24.28
CA GLN A 62 5.10 9.14 23.81
C GLN A 62 5.48 8.62 22.43
N LEU A 63 5.87 9.52 21.53
CA LEU A 63 6.27 9.16 20.17
C LEU A 63 7.57 8.34 20.16
N HIS A 64 8.57 8.71 20.97
CA HIS A 64 9.81 7.93 21.07
C HIS A 64 9.56 6.53 21.62
N GLU A 65 8.78 6.39 22.70
CA GLU A 65 8.42 5.08 23.27
C GLU A 65 7.71 4.19 22.23
N ALA A 66 6.76 4.78 21.49
CA ALA A 66 6.07 4.10 20.40
C ALA A 66 7.01 3.66 19.28
N ILE A 67 7.93 4.52 18.86
CA ILE A 67 8.91 4.22 17.82
C ILE A 67 9.82 3.08 18.25
N ASP A 68 10.32 3.08 19.49
CA ASP A 68 11.21 2.01 19.98
C ASP A 68 10.51 0.64 19.91
N SER A 69 9.27 0.56 20.38
CA SER A 69 8.48 -0.67 20.30
C SER A 69 8.24 -1.13 18.86
N ILE A 70 7.86 -0.21 17.97
CA ILE A 70 7.59 -0.53 16.56
C ILE A 70 8.88 -0.93 15.83
N ALA A 71 9.97 -0.22 16.08
CA ALA A 71 11.28 -0.49 15.48
C ALA A 71 11.79 -1.87 15.90
N GLU A 72 11.64 -2.25 17.17
CA GLU A 72 12.01 -3.58 17.65
C GLU A 72 11.19 -4.66 16.93
N HIS A 73 9.87 -4.49 16.78
CA HIS A 73 9.05 -5.43 16.03
C HIS A 73 9.46 -5.53 14.55
N ALA A 74 9.75 -4.41 13.89
CA ALA A 74 10.21 -4.41 12.50
C ALA A 74 11.58 -5.10 12.37
N HIS A 75 12.48 -4.85 13.30
CA HIS A 75 13.82 -5.44 13.36
C HIS A 75 13.76 -6.94 13.59
N GLN A 76 12.94 -7.42 14.53
CA GLN A 76 12.75 -8.86 14.75
C GLN A 76 12.18 -9.57 13.52
N ARG A 77 11.29 -8.91 12.77
CA ARG A 77 10.79 -9.43 11.50
C ARG A 77 11.89 -9.50 10.43
N LEU A 78 12.74 -8.47 10.35
CA LEU A 78 13.88 -8.45 9.43
C LEU A 78 14.87 -9.58 9.73
N LEU A 79 15.20 -9.82 11.01
CA LEU A 79 16.09 -10.90 11.42
C LEU A 79 15.52 -12.28 11.05
N ARG A 80 14.22 -12.51 11.27
CA ARG A 80 13.54 -13.77 10.91
C ARG A 80 13.50 -14.00 9.40
N ASP A 81 13.40 -12.93 8.63
CA ASP A 81 13.39 -12.96 7.17
C ASP A 81 14.80 -13.20 6.59
N GLY A 82 15.86 -12.95 7.37
CA GLY A 82 17.24 -13.30 7.01
C GLY A 82 17.90 -12.37 5.99
N ARG A 83 17.36 -11.15 5.81
CA ARG A 83 17.86 -10.14 4.86
C ARG A 83 18.29 -8.85 5.58
N GLY A 84 19.04 -8.01 4.88
CA GLY A 84 19.37 -6.65 5.33
C GLY A 84 18.42 -5.59 4.75
N ALA A 85 18.25 -4.47 5.46
CA ALA A 85 17.49 -3.32 4.97
C ALA A 85 18.44 -2.24 4.41
N ARG A 86 18.15 -1.73 3.20
CA ARG A 86 18.90 -0.61 2.60
C ARG A 86 18.35 0.76 2.99
N THR A 87 17.04 0.85 3.17
CA THR A 87 16.33 2.11 3.41
C THR A 87 15.33 1.89 4.54
N ILE A 88 15.32 2.82 5.50
CA ILE A 88 14.32 2.88 6.57
C ILE A 88 13.38 4.03 6.24
N THR A 89 12.08 3.78 6.33
CA THR A 89 11.04 4.77 6.12
C THR A 89 10.15 4.80 7.35
N VAL A 90 9.94 6.00 7.90
CA VAL A 90 9.04 6.22 9.04
C VAL A 90 7.76 6.86 8.50
N LYS A 91 6.60 6.34 8.91
CA LYS A 91 5.31 6.92 8.55
C LYS A 91 4.61 7.40 9.82
N LEU A 92 4.18 8.65 9.82
CA LEU A 92 3.31 9.21 10.85
C LEU A 92 1.94 9.49 10.25
N LYS A 93 0.89 8.93 10.85
CA LYS A 93 -0.50 9.25 10.54
C LYS A 93 -1.00 10.29 11.54
N LYS A 94 -1.38 11.47 11.06
CA LYS A 94 -1.96 12.53 11.90
C LYS A 94 -3.46 12.29 12.11
N SER A 95 -4.05 12.99 13.08
CA SER A 95 -5.48 12.92 13.40
C SER A 95 -6.40 13.35 12.24
N ASP A 96 -5.90 14.21 11.34
CA ASP A 96 -6.55 14.58 10.08
C ASP A 96 -6.45 13.50 8.98
N MET A 97 -5.94 12.32 9.31
CA MET A 97 -5.68 11.20 8.41
C MET A 97 -4.66 11.46 7.30
N SER A 98 -3.93 12.59 7.33
CA SER A 98 -2.80 12.79 6.44
C SER A 98 -1.56 12.03 6.95
N THR A 99 -0.72 11.61 6.00
CA THR A 99 0.51 10.86 6.27
C THR A 99 1.72 11.76 6.04
N LEU A 100 2.62 11.78 7.01
CA LEU A 100 3.98 12.31 6.86
C LEU A 100 4.93 11.11 6.68
N THR A 101 5.83 11.18 5.72
CA THR A 101 6.80 10.12 5.37
C THR A 101 8.16 10.73 5.08
#